data_AF-A0A0B3BJC5-F1
#
_entry.id   AF-A0A0B3BJC5-F1
#
_cell.length_a   1.000
_cell.length_b   1.000
_cell.length_c   1.000
_cell.angle_alpha   90.00
_cell.angle_beta   90.00
_cell.angle_gamma   90.00
#
_symmetry.space_group_name_H-M   'P 1'
#
loop_
_entity.id
_entity.type
_entity.pdbx_description
1 polymer ?
#
loop_
_entity_poly.entity_id
_entity_poly.type
_entity_poly.pdbx_seq_one_letter_code
_entity_poly.pdbx_strand_id
1 'polypeptide(L)' 'MDNLHEQASVERVTMSAKEAAAYLGISYWLILEMAKRHEIPYIACGSRKLFRKEALDKWMEEQEKKTLEKPKEYIRKIY' A
#
# COMPACT_ATOMS: atom_id res chain seq x y z
N MET A 1 -38.82 -5.25 26.60
CA MET A 1 -37.39 -5.25 26.97
C MET A 1 -36.62 -5.01 25.69
N ASP A 2 -36.49 -3.75 25.31
CA ASP A 2 -35.80 -3.31 24.11
C ASP A 2 -34.30 -3.40 24.32
N ASN A 3 -33.64 -4.31 23.60
CA ASN A 3 -32.20 -4.45 23.62
C ASN A 3 -31.61 -3.45 22.60
N LEU A 4 -31.47 -2.20 23.05
CA LEU A 4 -30.81 -1.10 22.35
C LEU A 4 -29.29 -1.31 22.36
N HIS A 5 -28.77 -2.17 21.48
CA HIS A 5 -27.36 -2.14 21.08
C HIS A 5 -27.28 -2.12 19.55
N GLU A 6 -27.80 -1.04 18.97
CA GLU A 6 -27.44 -0.59 17.63
C GLU A 6 -25.99 -0.10 17.69
N GLN A 7 -25.04 -1.04 17.61
CA GLN A 7 -23.63 -0.70 17.48
C GLN A 7 -23.44 -0.04 16.12
N ALA A 8 -23.23 1.28 16.12
CA ALA A 8 -22.84 2.01 14.92
C ALA A 8 -21.61 1.34 14.29
N SER A 9 -21.80 0.72 13.13
CA SER A 9 -20.73 0.10 12.37
C SER A 9 -19.85 1.21 11.79
N VAL A 10 -18.79 1.59 12.51
CA VAL A 10 -17.80 2.52 11.98
C VAL A 10 -17.15 1.85 10.76
N GLU A 11 -17.40 2.40 9.58
CA GLU A 11 -16.79 1.90 8.34
C GLU A 11 -15.27 2.01 8.44
N ARG A 12 -14.58 0.91 8.12
CA ARG A 12 -13.12 0.87 8.16
C ARG A 12 -12.57 1.61 6.93
N VAL A 13 -11.93 2.74 7.19
CA VAL A 13 -11.23 3.54 6.16
C VAL A 13 -9.87 2.94 5.77
N THR A 14 -9.36 1.97 6.54
CA THR A 14 -8.02 1.39 6.34
C THR A 14 -8.08 -0.12 6.10
N MET A 15 -7.19 -0.58 5.23
CA MET A 15 -6.97 -1.96 4.86
C MET A 15 -5.88 -2.58 5.74
N SER A 16 -6.05 -3.86 6.06
CA SER A 16 -5.01 -4.72 6.60
C SER A 16 -3.96 -5.05 5.54
N ALA A 17 -2.80 -5.56 5.96
CA ALA A 17 -1.77 -6.04 5.04
C ALA A 17 -2.28 -7.13 4.06
N LYS A 18 -3.24 -7.99 4.46
CA LYS A 18 -3.81 -8.99 3.56
C LYS A 18 -4.67 -8.36 2.47
N GLU A 19 -5.53 -7.42 2.84
CA GLU A 19 -6.38 -6.69 1.90
C GLU A 19 -5.55 -5.81 0.96
N ALA A 20 -4.52 -5.14 1.49
CA ALA A 20 -3.60 -4.34 0.68
C ALA A 20 -2.80 -5.22 -0.31
N ALA A 21 -2.39 -6.42 0.08
CA ALA A 21 -1.73 -7.37 -0.81
C ALA A 21 -2.67 -7.81 -1.94
N ALA A 22 -3.93 -8.13 -1.61
CA ALA A 22 -4.95 -8.47 -2.59
C ALA A 22 -5.27 -7.30 -3.52
N TYR A 23 -5.33 -6.07 -2.99
CA TYR A 23 -5.56 -4.85 -3.76
C TYR A 23 -4.47 -4.60 -4.79
N LEU A 24 -3.21 -4.77 -4.42
CA LEU A 24 -2.06 -4.60 -5.30
C LEU A 24 -1.76 -5.83 -6.18
N GLY A 25 -2.42 -6.96 -5.94
CA GLY A 25 -2.16 -8.22 -6.65
C GLY A 25 -0.80 -8.85 -6.33
N ILE A 26 -0.27 -8.63 -5.12
CA ILE A 26 1.03 -9.17 -4.68
C ILE A 26 0.88 -10.12 -3.49
N SER A 27 1.97 -10.81 -3.13
CA SER A 27 1.96 -11.70 -1.97
C SER A 27 1.90 -10.92 -0.65
N TYR A 28 1.22 -11.51 0.35
CA TYR A 28 1.16 -10.96 1.71
C TYR A 28 2.56 -10.76 2.33
N TRP A 29 3.49 -11.66 2.04
CA TRP A 29 4.86 -11.54 2.52
C TRP A 29 5.58 -10.34 1.90
N LEU A 30 5.41 -10.12 0.59
CA LEU A 30 6.06 -9.01 -0.11
C LEU A 30 5.60 -7.67 0.44
N ILE A 31 4.30 -7.49 0.68
CA ILE A 31 3.83 -6.21 1.23
C ILE A 31 4.35 -5.93 2.64
N LEU A 32 4.51 -6.97 3.47
CA LEU A 32 5.12 -6.83 4.79
C LEU A 32 6.61 -6.51 4.69
N GLU A 33 7.32 -7.12 3.74
CA GLU A 33 8.73 -6.83 3.49
C GLU A 33 8.94 -5.39 3.03
N MET A 34 8.14 -4.93 2.05
CA MET A 34 8.14 -3.54 1.59
C MET A 34 7.80 -2.57 2.74
N ALA A 35 6.85 -2.93 3.61
CA ALA A 35 6.48 -2.13 4.78
C ALA A 35 7.54 -2.15 5.91
N LYS A 36 8.43 -3.15 5.94
CA LYS A 36 9.61 -3.15 6.81
C LYS A 36 10.72 -2.27 6.23
N ARG A 37 10.89 -2.30 4.90
CA ARG A 37 11.85 -1.49 4.15
C ARG A 37 11.44 -0.03 3.97
N HIS A 38 10.22 0.34 4.36
CA HIS A 38 9.66 1.69 4.17
C HIS A 38 9.52 2.09 2.69
N GLU A 39 9.36 1.11 1.79
CA GLU A 39 9.18 1.32 0.35
C GLU A 39 7.72 1.64 -0.04
N ILE A 40 6.77 1.31 0.86
CA ILE A 40 5.32 1.50 0.68
C ILE A 40 4.75 2.30 1.84
N PRO A 41 3.80 3.24 1.61
CA PRO A 41 3.20 4.01 2.70
C PRO A 41 2.34 3.12 3.59
N TYR A 42 2.60 3.15 4.89
CA TYR A 42 1.84 2.40 5.89
C TYR A 42 1.67 3.21 7.18
N ILE A 43 0.67 2.87 7.97
CA ILE A 43 0.44 3.41 9.30
C ILE A 43 0.77 2.31 10.31
N ALA A 44 1.71 2.59 11.22
CA ALA A 44 2.02 1.71 12.33
C ALA A 44 0.96 1.88 13.44
N CYS A 45 0.19 0.84 13.73
CA CYS A 45 -0.72 0.79 14.87
C CYS A 45 -0.32 -0.39 15.76
N GLY A 46 0.67 -0.16 16.63
CA GLY A 46 1.28 -1.22 17.43
C GLY A 46 1.90 -2.30 16.55
N SER A 47 1.44 -3.54 16.70
CA SER A 47 1.88 -4.69 15.89
C SER A 47 1.26 -4.76 14.49
N ARG A 48 0.24 -3.94 14.20
CA ARG A 48 -0.47 -3.96 12.92
C ARG A 48 0.05 -2.86 12.00
N LYS A 49 0.18 -3.23 10.72
CA LYS A 49 0.44 -2.31 9.62
C LYS A 49 -0.89 -2.09 8.89
N LEU A 50 -1.35 -0.84 8.87
CA LEU A 50 -2.59 -0.42 8.22
C LEU A 50 -2.26 0.39 6.97
N PHE A 51 -3.06 0.22 5.93
CA PHE A 51 -2.86 0.85 4.63
C PHE A 51 -4.11 1.61 4.25
N ARG A 52 -3.98 2.89 3.87
CA ARG A 52 -5.10 3.66 3.32
C ARG A 52 -5.12 3.47 1.81
N LYS A 53 -6.29 3.23 1.23
CA LYS A 53 -6.44 3.07 -0.23
C LYS A 53 -5.85 4.26 -0.99
N GLU A 54 -6.24 5.48 -0.62
CA GLU A 54 -5.74 6.72 -1.22
C GLU A 54 -4.21 6.85 -1.16
N ALA A 55 -3.57 6.33 -0.11
CA ALA A 55 -2.11 6.38 0.01
C ALA A 55 -1.43 5.36 -0.91
N LEU A 56 -2.03 4.17 -1.07
CA LEU A 56 -1.56 3.18 -2.03
C LEU A 56 -1.73 3.67 -3.47
N ASP A 57 -2.86 4.30 -3.79
CA ASP A 57 -3.13 4.85 -5.13
C ASP A 57 -2.07 5.91 -5.51
N LYS A 58 -1.82 6.88 -4.62
CA LYS A 58 -0.77 7.89 -4.82
C LYS A 58 0.62 7.26 -4.96
N TRP A 59 0.92 6.25 -4.16
CA TRP A 59 2.19 5.54 -4.26
C TRP A 59 2.34 4.84 -5.62
N MET A 60 1.28 4.21 -6.15
CA MET A 60 1.30 3.62 -7.49
C MET A 60 1.60 4.67 -8.57
N GLU A 61 0.91 5.82 -8.52
CA GLU A 61 1.16 6.94 -9.45
C GLU A 61 2.62 7.43 -9.39
N GLU A 62 3.21 7.50 -8.19
CA GLU A 62 4.62 7.88 -8.02
C GLU A 62 5.58 6.83 -8.60
N GLN A 63 5.28 5.53 -8.45
CA GLN A 63 6.10 4.46 -9.04
C GLN A 63 6.03 4.48 -10.58
N GLU A 64 4.86 4.75 -11.14
CA GLU A 64 4.68 4.91 -12.58
C GLU A 64 5.51 6.08 -13.13
N LYS A 65 5.44 7.25 -12.47
CA LYS A 65 6.24 8.43 -12.83
C LYS A 65 7.75 8.17 -12.78
N LYS A 66 8.24 7.55 -11.69
CA LYS A 66 9.65 7.18 -11.54
C LYS A 66 10.15 6.27 -12.67
N THR A 67 9.27 5.43 -13.21
CA THR A 67 9.61 4.55 -14.33
C THR A 67 9.71 5.32 -15.64
N LEU A 68 8.82 6.29 -15.87
CA LEU A 68 8.79 7.13 -17.06
C LEU A 68 9.93 8.17 -17.10
N GLU A 69 10.40 8.63 -15.95
CA GLU A 69 11.46 9.65 -15.84
C GLU A 69 12.88 9.09 -16.05
N LYS A 70 13.06 7.79 -16.27
CA LYS A 70 14.40 7.23 -16.52
C LYS A 70 15.00 7.84 -17.81
N PRO A 71 16.13 8.56 -17.72
CA PRO A 71 16.71 9.26 -18.86
C PRO A 71 17.20 8.29 -19.95
N LYS A 72 17.23 8.81 -21.19
CA LYS A 72 17.63 8.16 -22.47
C LYS A 72 19.11 7.70 -22.53
N GLU A 73 19.68 7.16 -21.46
CA GLU A 73 21.11 6.86 -21.35
C GLU A 73 21.47 5.41 -21.72
N TYR A 74 20.56 4.69 -22.38
CA TYR A 74 20.84 3.36 -22.97
C TYR A 74 21.32 3.43 -24.42
N ILE A 75 21.97 4.52 -24.83
CA ILE A 75 22.73 4.53 -26.09
C ILE A 75 24.09 3.88 -25.81
N ARG A 76 24.09 2.55 -25.86
CA ARG A 76 25.20 1.65 -26.19
C ARG A 76 26.60 2.28 -26.08
N LYS A 77 27.29 2.05 -24.96
CA LYS A 77 28.76 1.94 -24.99
C LYS A 77 29.10 0.59 -25.63
N ILE A 78 29.06 0.57 -26.96
CA ILE A 78 29.81 -0.36 -27.79
C ILE A 78 30.99 0.44 -28.34
N TYR A 79 32.17 -0.20 -28.31
CA TYR A 79 33.54 0.28 -28.53
C TYR A 79 34.27 0.74 -27.27
#